data_AF-A0A5C5XHG8-F1
#
_entry.id   AF-A0A5C5XHG8-F1
#
_cell.length_a   1.000
_cell.length_b   1.000
_cell.length_c   1.000
_cell.angle_alpha   90.00
_cell.angle_beta   90.00
_cell.angle_gamma   90.00
#
_symmetry.space_group_name_H-M   'P 1'
#
loop_
_entity.id
_entity.type
_entity.pdbx_description
1 polymer ?
#
loop_
_entity_poly.entity_id
_entity_poly.type
_entity_poly.pdbx_seq_one_letter_code
_entity_poly.pdbx_strand_id
1 'polypeptide(L)'
;MKSLIFSACLLFATTTMSFAQAPVSPTKVAPIELIVAGMEDKVETLEKLLADPEKYDDNEEFIVRAGGVLACFSQALIEHEGGAQTKIAAPTLRDAGLALQDYAGHEACVEQLQTIKTAMKGEASGEHEEMHPWDELIGMYDMMEEMNDRNGGLSRSLLRTRGKASEQLNAATNAILGLAMLADHSYLEEDSQAEQWDKWAKDGQQAMTNMIGAIKEKDKAKIAEFYKISNHSCDQCHEVFRAE
;
A
#
# COMPACT_ATOMS: atom_id res chain seq x y z
N MET A 1 -41.94 -2.82 -51.21
CA MET A 1 -41.13 -1.85 -50.42
C MET A 1 -41.36 -2.16 -48.94
N LYS A 2 -40.42 -2.86 -48.30
CA LYS A 2 -40.41 -3.07 -46.84
C LYS A 2 -39.00 -2.76 -46.36
N SER A 3 -38.84 -1.61 -45.72
CA SER A 3 -37.59 -1.19 -45.09
C SER A 3 -37.35 -2.03 -43.84
N LEU A 4 -36.20 -2.70 -43.80
CA LEU A 4 -35.65 -3.32 -42.59
C LEU A 4 -34.74 -2.28 -41.93
N ILE A 5 -35.15 -1.81 -40.76
CA ILE A 5 -34.40 -0.88 -39.91
C ILE A 5 -33.36 -1.71 -39.17
N PHE A 6 -32.08 -1.50 -39.48
CA PHE A 6 -30.96 -2.00 -38.69
C PHE A 6 -30.87 -1.17 -37.39
N SER A 7 -31.21 -1.80 -36.27
CA SER A 7 -30.98 -1.24 -34.93
C SER A 7 -29.53 -1.55 -34.55
N ALA A 8 -28.67 -0.53 -34.63
CA ALA A 8 -27.30 -0.61 -34.16
C ALA A 8 -27.30 -0.47 -32.62
N CYS A 9 -27.06 -1.58 -31.93
CA CYS A 9 -26.84 -1.59 -30.50
C CYS A 9 -25.44 -1.01 -30.24
N LEU A 10 -25.36 0.25 -29.78
CA LEU A 10 -24.12 0.81 -29.26
C LEU A 10 -23.78 0.07 -27.96
N LEU A 11 -22.77 -0.78 -28.01
CA LEU A 11 -22.06 -1.24 -26.82
C LEU A 11 -21.26 -0.06 -26.28
N PHE A 12 -21.72 0.56 -25.20
CA PHE A 12 -20.90 1.44 -24.39
C PHE A 12 -19.88 0.56 -23.67
N ALA A 13 -18.66 0.49 -24.20
CA ALA A 13 -17.52 0.00 -23.44
C ALA A 13 -17.21 1.09 -22.39
N THR A 14 -17.52 0.81 -21.13
CA THR A 14 -17.04 1.57 -19.99
C THR A 14 -15.54 1.28 -19.86
N THR A 15 -14.71 2.15 -20.44
CA THR A 15 -13.28 2.18 -20.12
C THR A 15 -13.15 2.54 -18.65
N THR A 16 -12.76 1.57 -17.82
CA THR A 16 -12.29 1.81 -16.46
C THR A 16 -11.11 2.79 -16.57
N MET A 17 -11.23 3.96 -15.93
CA MET A 17 -10.10 4.87 -15.82
C MET A 17 -9.14 4.27 -14.79
N SER A 18 -8.05 3.65 -15.26
CA SER A 18 -6.91 3.36 -14.37
C SER A 18 -6.34 4.70 -13.91
N PHE A 19 -6.41 4.96 -12.61
CA PHE A 19 -5.84 6.16 -12.03
C PHE A 19 -4.36 5.90 -11.78
N ALA A 20 -3.51 6.35 -12.71
CA ALA A 20 -2.06 6.38 -12.49
C ALA A 20 -1.65 7.26 -11.30
N GLN A 21 -2.56 8.10 -10.79
CA GLN A 21 -2.36 8.95 -9.62
C GLN A 21 -3.13 8.39 -8.41
N ALA A 22 -2.61 8.61 -7.21
CA ALA A 22 -3.27 8.19 -5.97
C ALA A 22 -4.71 8.74 -5.85
N PRO A 23 -5.67 7.92 -5.38
CA PRO A 23 -7.05 8.37 -5.12
C PRO A 23 -7.14 9.53 -4.13
N VAL A 24 -6.17 9.63 -3.22
CA VAL A 24 -5.95 10.75 -2.31
C VAL A 24 -4.46 11.09 -2.31
N SER A 25 -4.14 12.38 -2.45
CA SER A 25 -2.73 12.85 -2.46
C SER A 25 -1.96 12.33 -1.24
N PRO A 26 -0.80 11.66 -1.42
CA PRO A 26 0.00 11.14 -0.31
C PRO A 26 0.44 12.19 0.71
N THR A 27 0.59 13.45 0.29
CA THR A 27 0.85 14.61 1.18
C THR A 27 -0.20 14.79 2.26
N LYS A 28 -1.45 14.39 2.00
CA LYS A 28 -2.55 14.45 2.97
C LYS A 28 -2.66 13.19 3.82
N VAL A 29 -1.99 12.11 3.43
CA VAL A 29 -2.15 10.77 4.00
C VAL A 29 -1.14 10.50 5.10
N ALA A 30 0.13 10.82 4.85
CA ALA A 30 1.21 10.63 5.81
C ALA A 30 2.28 11.72 5.66
N PRO A 31 2.90 12.17 6.77
CA PRO A 31 4.12 12.97 6.71
C PRO A 31 5.23 12.23 5.97
N ILE A 32 6.06 12.97 5.23
CA ILE A 32 7.17 12.40 4.47
C ILE A 32 8.12 11.58 5.33
N GLU A 33 8.33 11.96 6.59
CA GLU A 33 9.22 11.23 7.49
C GLU A 33 8.71 9.82 7.78
N LEU A 34 7.39 9.61 7.80
CA LEU A 34 6.80 8.27 7.97
C LEU A 34 6.82 7.46 6.67
N ILE A 35 6.74 8.13 5.51
CA ILE A 35 6.93 7.47 4.20
C ILE A 35 8.36 6.93 4.11
N VAL A 36 9.36 7.78 4.39
CA VAL A 36 10.78 7.37 4.39
C VAL A 36 11.05 6.29 5.44
N ALA A 37 10.53 6.44 6.65
CA ALA A 37 10.68 5.41 7.69
C ALA A 37 10.03 4.06 7.31
N GLY A 38 8.92 4.07 6.56
CA GLY A 38 8.30 2.86 6.03
C GLY A 38 9.15 2.16 4.99
N MET A 39 9.84 2.91 4.13
CA MET A 39 10.83 2.35 3.21
C MET A 39 11.99 1.71 3.99
N GLU A 40 12.57 2.43 4.96
CA GLU A 40 13.67 1.92 5.79
C GLU A 40 13.27 0.63 6.54
N ASP A 41 12.07 0.58 7.13
CA ASP A 41 11.53 -0.61 7.81
C ASP A 41 11.45 -1.82 6.87
N LYS A 42 11.02 -1.61 5.62
CA LYS A 42 10.92 -2.68 4.63
C LYS A 42 12.27 -3.12 4.08
N VAL A 43 13.21 -2.21 3.90
CA VAL A 43 14.60 -2.54 3.54
C VAL A 43 15.24 -3.38 4.64
N GLU A 44 15.09 -2.99 5.91
CA GLU A 44 15.61 -3.76 7.06
C GLU A 44 14.94 -5.15 7.15
N THR A 45 13.64 -5.23 6.85
CA THR A 45 12.91 -6.50 6.79
C THR A 45 13.48 -7.42 5.71
N LEU A 46 13.67 -6.92 4.49
CA LEU A 46 14.26 -7.68 3.39
C LEU A 46 15.69 -8.15 3.72
N GLU A 47 16.51 -7.30 4.35
CA GLU A 47 17.85 -7.69 4.81
C GLU A 47 17.81 -8.89 5.76
N LYS A 48 16.83 -8.95 6.67
CA LYS A 48 16.69 -10.07 7.61
C LYS A 48 16.19 -11.34 6.92
N LEU A 49 15.20 -11.21 6.03
CA LEU A 49 14.59 -12.35 5.33
C LEU A 49 15.58 -13.01 4.36
N LEU A 50 16.46 -12.22 3.74
CA LEU A 50 17.46 -12.68 2.78
C LEU A 50 18.83 -13.01 3.41
N ALA A 51 18.98 -12.90 4.73
CA ALA A 51 20.26 -13.15 5.40
C ALA A 51 20.70 -14.62 5.35
N ASP A 52 19.74 -15.55 5.31
CA ASP A 52 19.98 -16.99 5.37
C ASP A 52 19.37 -17.68 4.13
N PRO A 53 20.21 -18.14 3.17
CA PRO A 53 19.72 -18.80 1.96
C PRO A 53 18.89 -20.06 2.25
N GLU A 54 19.16 -20.76 3.36
CA GLU A 54 18.46 -22.00 3.72
C GLU A 54 17.01 -21.74 4.15
N LYS A 55 16.65 -20.49 4.46
CA LYS A 55 15.31 -20.07 4.87
C LYS A 55 14.56 -19.32 3.78
N TYR A 56 15.10 -19.26 2.56
CA TYR A 56 14.47 -18.49 1.48
C TYR A 56 13.04 -18.97 1.21
N ASP A 57 12.83 -20.28 1.05
CA ASP A 57 11.50 -20.85 0.76
C ASP A 57 10.50 -20.54 1.90
N ASP A 58 10.95 -20.55 3.16
CA ASP A 58 10.12 -20.18 4.32
C ASP A 58 9.81 -18.67 4.39
N ASN A 59 10.65 -17.84 3.76
CA ASN A 59 10.57 -16.39 3.79
C ASN A 59 9.95 -15.78 2.52
N GLU A 60 9.70 -16.58 1.49
CA GLU A 60 9.32 -16.12 0.14
C GLU A 60 8.10 -15.20 0.20
N GLU A 61 7.02 -15.62 0.86
CA GLU A 61 5.80 -14.81 1.01
C GLU A 61 6.06 -13.46 1.71
N PHE A 62 6.94 -13.44 2.71
CA PHE A 62 7.28 -12.22 3.44
C PHE A 62 8.16 -11.29 2.61
N ILE A 63 8.98 -11.83 1.70
CA ILE A 63 9.81 -11.06 0.76
C ILE A 63 8.90 -10.39 -0.27
N VAL A 64 7.97 -11.14 -0.86
CA VAL A 64 6.97 -10.64 -1.82
C VAL A 64 6.16 -9.50 -1.19
N ARG A 65 5.60 -9.75 0.01
CA ARG A 65 4.86 -8.73 0.78
C ARG A 65 5.70 -7.49 1.06
N ALA A 66 6.94 -7.67 1.54
CA ALA A 66 7.82 -6.53 1.82
C ALA A 66 8.13 -5.71 0.55
N GLY A 67 8.29 -6.37 -0.60
CA GLY A 67 8.45 -5.75 -1.91
C GLY A 67 7.25 -4.90 -2.32
N GLY A 68 6.03 -5.43 -2.21
CA GLY A 68 4.81 -4.69 -2.55
C GLY A 68 4.55 -3.49 -1.62
N VAL A 69 4.81 -3.63 -0.32
CA VAL A 69 4.69 -2.52 0.63
C VAL A 69 5.74 -1.44 0.33
N LEU A 70 6.96 -1.83 -0.03
CA LEU A 70 8.01 -0.91 -0.46
C LEU A 70 7.62 -0.18 -1.76
N ALA A 71 6.98 -0.87 -2.71
CA ALA A 71 6.45 -0.26 -3.93
C ALA A 71 5.39 0.81 -3.62
N CYS A 72 4.45 0.52 -2.70
CA CYS A 72 3.44 1.48 -2.25
C CYS A 72 4.05 2.73 -1.60
N PHE A 73 5.02 2.57 -0.69
CA PHE A 73 5.72 3.72 -0.09
C PHE A 73 6.50 4.52 -1.14
N SER A 74 7.11 3.83 -2.11
CA SER A 74 7.88 4.47 -3.18
C SER A 74 6.99 5.31 -4.08
N GLN A 75 5.84 4.77 -4.51
CA GLN A 75 4.83 5.54 -5.26
C GLN A 75 4.31 6.72 -4.42
N ALA A 76 4.05 6.51 -3.13
CA ALA A 76 3.64 7.58 -2.22
C ALA A 76 4.67 8.72 -2.19
N LEU A 77 5.97 8.40 -2.17
CA LEU A 77 7.04 9.40 -2.14
C LEU A 77 7.14 10.18 -3.45
N ILE A 78 6.98 9.50 -4.60
CA ILE A 78 6.98 10.12 -5.93
C ILE A 78 5.88 11.19 -6.02
N GLU A 79 4.69 10.86 -5.51
CA GLU A 79 3.51 11.74 -5.56
C GLU A 79 3.43 12.74 -4.39
N HIS A 80 4.33 12.67 -3.41
CA HIS A 80 4.36 13.57 -2.27
C HIS A 80 5.03 14.91 -2.65
N GLU A 81 4.45 16.05 -2.24
CA GLU A 81 4.98 17.40 -2.56
C GLU A 81 6.42 17.63 -2.04
N GLY A 82 6.77 16.91 -0.98
CA GLY A 82 8.09 16.85 -0.36
C GLY A 82 9.05 15.79 -0.94
N GLY A 83 8.61 14.99 -1.92
CA GLY A 83 9.36 13.85 -2.43
C GLY A 83 10.69 14.22 -3.08
N ALA A 84 10.69 15.27 -3.90
CA ALA A 84 11.87 15.77 -4.62
C ALA A 84 12.98 16.30 -3.70
N GLN A 85 12.66 16.59 -2.45
CA GLN A 85 13.59 17.03 -1.42
C GLN A 85 14.32 15.83 -0.78
N THR A 86 13.78 14.62 -0.94
CA THR A 86 14.52 13.40 -0.61
C THR A 86 15.56 13.12 -1.68
N LYS A 87 16.68 12.53 -1.28
CA LYS A 87 17.68 12.03 -2.25
C LYS A 87 17.30 10.66 -2.80
N ILE A 88 16.22 10.04 -2.33
CA ILE A 88 15.87 8.66 -2.65
C ILE A 88 15.45 8.59 -4.12
N ALA A 89 16.00 7.63 -4.86
CA ALA A 89 15.57 7.32 -6.22
C ALA A 89 14.29 6.48 -6.17
N ALA A 90 13.18 7.11 -5.78
CA ALA A 90 11.91 6.43 -5.49
C ALA A 90 11.35 5.62 -6.67
N PRO A 91 11.42 6.06 -7.95
CA PRO A 91 11.00 5.22 -9.07
C PRO A 91 11.78 3.90 -9.16
N THR A 92 13.11 3.94 -9.06
CA THR A 92 13.93 2.72 -9.03
C THR A 92 13.57 1.83 -7.83
N LEU A 93 13.33 2.44 -6.67
CA LEU A 93 12.96 1.71 -5.45
C LEU A 93 11.61 0.98 -5.61
N ARG A 94 10.62 1.63 -6.24
CA ARG A 94 9.32 1.05 -6.55
C ARG A 94 9.47 -0.16 -7.46
N ASP A 95 10.11 0.02 -8.61
CA ASP A 95 10.25 -1.03 -9.62
C ASP A 95 11.06 -2.20 -9.07
N ALA A 96 12.06 -1.92 -8.23
CA ALA A 96 12.81 -2.92 -7.51
C ALA A 96 11.97 -3.72 -6.52
N GLY A 97 11.03 -3.07 -5.81
CA GLY A 97 10.07 -3.72 -4.93
C GLY A 97 9.05 -4.58 -5.69
N LEU A 98 8.60 -4.12 -6.87
CA LEU A 98 7.72 -4.90 -7.76
C LEU A 98 8.43 -6.14 -8.27
N ALA A 99 9.69 -6.02 -8.69
CA ALA A 99 10.45 -7.16 -9.19
C ALA A 99 10.59 -8.29 -8.14
N LEU A 100 10.64 -7.97 -6.84
CA LEU A 100 10.61 -8.97 -5.75
C LEU A 100 9.36 -9.83 -5.72
N GLN A 101 8.26 -9.44 -6.37
CA GLN A 101 7.03 -10.21 -6.46
C GLN A 101 7.10 -11.31 -7.54
N ASP A 102 8.05 -11.19 -8.49
CA ASP A 102 8.17 -12.09 -9.64
C ASP A 102 9.42 -12.99 -9.61
N TYR A 103 10.34 -12.79 -8.65
CA TYR A 103 11.63 -13.48 -8.65
C TYR A 103 11.55 -14.92 -8.14
N ALA A 104 12.23 -15.82 -8.85
CA ALA A 104 12.46 -17.19 -8.44
C ALA A 104 13.90 -17.36 -7.91
N GLY A 105 14.08 -17.18 -6.59
CA GLY A 105 15.28 -17.63 -5.89
C GLY A 105 16.03 -16.56 -5.10
N HIS A 106 16.70 -17.04 -4.05
CA HIS A 106 17.45 -16.23 -3.09
C HIS A 106 18.47 -15.29 -3.73
N GLU A 107 19.27 -15.76 -4.69
CA GLU A 107 20.34 -14.98 -5.31
C GLU A 107 19.80 -13.74 -6.04
N ALA A 108 18.72 -13.92 -6.83
CA ALA A 108 18.07 -12.82 -7.54
C ALA A 108 17.46 -11.79 -6.56
N CYS A 109 16.83 -12.24 -5.48
CA CYS A 109 16.33 -11.33 -4.45
C CYS A 109 17.45 -10.56 -3.73
N VAL A 110 18.61 -11.18 -3.50
CA VAL A 110 19.79 -10.50 -2.92
C VAL A 110 20.34 -9.44 -3.86
N GLU A 111 20.41 -9.71 -5.17
CA GLU A 111 20.79 -8.72 -6.17
C GLU A 111 19.80 -7.54 -6.17
N GLN A 112 18.51 -7.83 -6.13
CA GLN A 112 17.47 -6.82 -6.08
C GLN A 112 17.56 -5.97 -4.80
N LEU A 113 17.90 -6.57 -3.66
CA LEU A 113 18.15 -5.86 -2.41
C LEU A 113 19.33 -4.88 -2.53
N GLN A 114 20.36 -5.18 -3.33
CA GLN A 114 21.43 -4.20 -3.59
C GLN A 114 20.93 -3.01 -4.42
N THR A 115 20.07 -3.25 -5.41
CA THR A 115 19.41 -2.18 -6.18
C THR A 115 18.57 -1.30 -5.26
N ILE A 116 17.76 -1.90 -4.39
CA ILE A 116 16.95 -1.22 -3.37
C ILE A 116 17.82 -0.32 -2.49
N LYS A 117 18.93 -0.85 -1.95
CA LYS A 117 19.84 -0.10 -1.08
C LYS A 117 20.55 1.03 -1.80
N THR A 118 20.85 0.86 -3.08
CA THR A 118 21.44 1.90 -3.95
C THR A 118 20.43 3.01 -4.22
N ALA A 119 19.17 2.66 -4.51
CA ALA A 119 18.08 3.60 -4.70
C ALA A 119 17.78 4.42 -3.43
N MET A 120 17.79 3.80 -2.25
CA MET A 120 17.65 4.48 -0.96
C MET A 120 18.71 5.57 -0.72
N LYS A 121 19.91 5.42 -1.30
CA LYS A 121 20.98 6.42 -1.19
C LYS A 121 20.90 7.52 -2.25
N GLY A 122 20.03 7.38 -3.25
CA GLY A 122 19.99 8.28 -4.40
C GLY A 122 21.06 8.03 -5.43
N GLU A 123 21.69 6.85 -5.39
CA GLU A 123 22.81 6.50 -6.26
C GLU A 123 22.36 5.68 -7.47
N ALA A 124 21.07 5.31 -7.53
CA ALA A 124 20.51 4.61 -8.67
C ALA A 124 20.36 5.54 -9.87
N SER A 125 20.52 4.96 -11.04
CA SER A 125 20.40 5.65 -12.33
C SER A 125 19.63 4.74 -13.29
N GLY A 126 18.84 5.34 -14.18
CA GLY A 126 18.00 4.62 -15.12
C GLY A 126 16.80 5.47 -15.53
N GLU A 127 16.21 5.13 -16.66
CA GLU A 127 14.89 5.62 -17.02
C GLU A 127 13.86 4.69 -16.38
N HIS A 128 12.90 5.29 -15.68
CA HIS A 128 11.80 4.59 -15.01
C HIS A 128 10.50 5.30 -15.37
N GLU A 129 9.40 4.55 -15.39
CA GLU A 129 8.09 5.17 -15.55
C GLU A 129 7.82 6.11 -14.38
N GLU A 130 7.24 7.27 -14.66
CA GLU A 130 7.03 8.28 -13.62
C GLU A 130 6.02 7.76 -12.58
N MET A 131 4.96 7.07 -13.01
CA MET A 131 3.92 6.56 -12.12
C MET A 131 3.47 5.17 -12.55
N HIS A 132 3.12 4.34 -11.55
CA HIS A 132 2.43 3.07 -11.75
C HIS A 132 1.00 3.16 -11.20
N PRO A 133 0.03 2.42 -11.78
CA PRO A 133 -1.30 2.28 -11.20
C PRO A 133 -1.22 1.73 -9.76
N TRP A 134 -1.99 2.32 -8.86
CA TRP A 134 -1.94 1.95 -7.43
C TRP A 134 -2.47 0.55 -7.13
N ASP A 135 -3.35 0.03 -7.99
CA ASP A 135 -3.91 -1.32 -7.98
C ASP A 135 -2.92 -2.40 -8.45
N GLU A 136 -1.77 -2.02 -8.99
CA GLU A 136 -0.72 -2.94 -9.45
C GLU A 136 0.50 -2.97 -8.52
N LEU A 137 0.49 -2.22 -7.41
CA LEU A 137 1.67 -2.07 -6.54
C LEU A 137 1.87 -3.23 -5.57
N ILE A 138 0.80 -3.89 -5.16
CA ILE A 138 0.77 -4.97 -4.19
C ILE A 138 -0.48 -5.83 -4.39
N GLY A 139 -0.35 -7.15 -4.26
CA GLY A 139 -1.51 -8.04 -4.27
C GLY A 139 -2.38 -7.88 -3.02
N MET A 140 -3.71 -8.00 -3.17
CA MET A 140 -4.68 -7.85 -2.06
C MET A 140 -4.39 -8.76 -0.86
N TYR A 141 -4.00 -10.02 -1.09
CA TYR A 141 -3.67 -10.94 -0.01
C TYR A 141 -2.51 -10.42 0.84
N ASP A 142 -1.39 -10.06 0.21
CA ASP A 142 -0.21 -9.52 0.88
C ASP A 142 -0.49 -8.17 1.55
N MET A 143 -1.29 -7.34 0.90
CA MET A 143 -1.75 -6.07 1.46
C MET A 143 -2.56 -6.30 2.74
N MET A 144 -3.54 -7.20 2.72
CA MET A 144 -4.38 -7.49 3.89
C MET A 144 -3.59 -8.11 5.03
N GLU A 145 -2.64 -9.02 4.75
CA GLU A 145 -1.79 -9.60 5.77
C GLU A 145 -0.88 -8.55 6.44
N GLU A 146 -0.24 -7.67 5.65
CA GLU A 146 0.51 -6.55 6.22
C GLU A 146 -0.40 -5.64 7.04
N MET A 147 -1.58 -5.27 6.52
CA MET A 147 -2.52 -4.41 7.24
C MET A 147 -2.96 -5.01 8.57
N ASN A 148 -3.19 -6.33 8.61
CA ASN A 148 -3.54 -7.08 9.81
C ASN A 148 -2.39 -7.07 10.84
N ASP A 149 -1.15 -7.31 10.42
CA ASP A 149 0.03 -7.28 11.29
C ASP A 149 0.19 -5.91 11.96
N ARG A 150 0.06 -4.84 11.17
CA ARG A 150 0.13 -3.46 11.66
C ARG A 150 -1.05 -3.13 12.57
N ASN A 151 -2.25 -3.62 12.26
CA ASN A 151 -3.42 -3.45 13.11
C ASN A 151 -3.26 -4.17 14.46
N GLY A 152 -2.65 -5.36 14.48
CA GLY A 152 -2.26 -6.07 15.69
C GLY A 152 -1.23 -5.28 16.52
N GLY A 153 -0.28 -4.62 15.86
CA GLY A 153 0.64 -3.67 16.47
C GLY A 153 -0.07 -2.49 17.14
N LEU A 154 -1.03 -1.88 16.45
CA LEU A 154 -1.83 -0.77 16.95
C LEU A 154 -2.71 -1.19 18.14
N SER A 155 -3.36 -2.34 18.07
CA SER A 155 -4.18 -2.88 19.17
C SER A 155 -3.40 -2.98 20.48
N ARG A 156 -2.16 -3.52 20.42
CA ARG A 156 -1.26 -3.59 21.58
C ARG A 156 -0.91 -2.21 22.13
N SER A 157 -0.80 -1.22 21.26
CA SER A 157 -0.53 0.17 21.61
C SER A 157 -1.75 0.92 22.15
N LEU A 158 -2.99 0.55 21.84
CA LEU A 158 -4.18 1.23 22.39
C LEU A 158 -4.23 1.23 23.92
N LEU A 159 -3.85 0.10 24.53
CA LEU A 159 -3.87 -0.05 25.98
C LEU A 159 -2.83 0.86 26.67
N ARG A 160 -1.71 1.15 25.99
CA ARG A 160 -0.54 1.84 26.57
C ARG A 160 0.23 2.67 25.55
N THR A 161 -0.47 3.49 24.75
CA THR A 161 0.18 4.29 23.71
C THR A 161 1.25 5.18 24.33
N ARG A 162 2.43 5.18 23.71
CA ARG A 162 3.58 5.96 24.19
C ARG A 162 3.89 7.14 23.26
N GLY A 163 3.18 7.25 22.14
CA GLY A 163 3.46 8.22 21.08
C GLY A 163 4.76 7.89 20.35
N LYS A 164 5.13 6.61 20.26
CA LYS A 164 6.37 6.18 19.61
C LYS A 164 6.25 6.32 18.09
N ALA A 165 7.37 6.56 17.42
CA ALA A 165 7.43 6.57 15.95
C ALA A 165 6.93 5.24 15.36
N SER A 166 7.26 4.10 15.97
CA SER A 166 6.78 2.79 15.55
C SER A 166 5.25 2.64 15.59
N GLU A 167 4.56 3.34 16.49
CA GLU A 167 3.09 3.32 16.59
C GLU A 167 2.49 4.13 15.44
N GLN A 168 3.07 5.30 15.15
CA GLN A 168 2.68 6.11 14.00
C GLN A 168 2.96 5.39 12.68
N LEU A 169 4.07 4.66 12.60
CA LEU A 169 4.45 3.91 11.39
C LEU A 169 3.44 2.80 11.07
N ASN A 170 2.91 2.09 12.07
CA ASN A 170 1.85 1.11 11.83
C ASN A 170 0.59 1.75 11.21
N ALA A 171 0.16 2.90 11.75
CA ALA A 171 -0.98 3.64 11.19
C ALA A 171 -0.68 4.19 9.79
N ALA A 172 0.53 4.73 9.57
CA ALA A 172 0.95 5.25 8.28
C ALA A 172 1.04 4.15 7.21
N THR A 173 1.54 2.97 7.56
CA THR A 173 1.60 1.82 6.65
C THR A 173 0.18 1.45 6.18
N ASN A 174 -0.78 1.31 7.10
CA ASN A 174 -2.16 1.01 6.74
C ASN A 174 -2.83 2.15 5.96
N ALA A 175 -2.50 3.41 6.27
CA ALA A 175 -3.02 4.56 5.55
C ALA A 175 -2.51 4.64 4.10
N ILE A 176 -1.26 4.24 3.85
CA ILE A 176 -0.67 4.18 2.50
C ILE A 176 -1.20 2.97 1.73
N LEU A 177 -1.27 1.80 2.34
CA LEU A 177 -1.87 0.61 1.72
C LEU A 177 -3.35 0.83 1.40
N GLY A 178 -4.07 1.61 2.22
CA GLY A 178 -5.44 2.03 1.93
C GLY A 178 -5.59 2.81 0.61
N LEU A 179 -4.53 3.42 0.08
CA LEU A 179 -4.55 4.05 -1.26
C LEU A 179 -4.56 3.00 -2.38
N ALA A 180 -3.78 1.93 -2.24
CA ALA A 180 -3.79 0.80 -3.17
C ALA A 180 -5.16 0.11 -3.13
N MET A 181 -5.69 -0.17 -1.94
CA MET A 181 -7.04 -0.74 -1.78
C MET A 181 -8.14 0.14 -2.40
N LEU A 182 -8.03 1.47 -2.29
CA LEU A 182 -8.99 2.39 -2.93
C LEU A 182 -8.92 2.38 -4.46
N ALA A 183 -7.77 2.06 -5.03
CA ALA A 183 -7.60 1.97 -6.48
C ALA A 183 -7.98 0.58 -7.02
N ASP A 184 -7.83 -0.46 -6.22
CA ASP A 184 -8.04 -1.84 -6.63
C ASP A 184 -9.52 -2.24 -6.58
N HIS A 185 -10.16 -2.25 -7.74
CA HIS A 185 -11.52 -2.77 -7.93
C HIS A 185 -11.56 -4.18 -8.54
N SER A 186 -10.41 -4.87 -8.62
CA SER A 186 -10.32 -6.20 -9.28
C SER A 186 -11.08 -7.31 -8.53
N TYR A 187 -11.45 -7.07 -7.26
CA TYR A 187 -12.18 -7.98 -6.40
C TYR A 187 -13.69 -7.77 -6.41
N LEU A 188 -14.20 -6.80 -7.18
CA LEU A 188 -15.62 -6.59 -7.34
C LEU A 188 -16.18 -7.63 -8.32
N GLU A 189 -17.23 -8.35 -7.90
CA GLU A 189 -17.96 -9.25 -8.78
C GLU A 189 -18.92 -8.48 -9.69
N GLU A 190 -19.44 -7.35 -9.20
CA GLU A 190 -20.36 -6.47 -9.92
C GLU A 190 -20.01 -4.99 -9.70
N ASP A 191 -20.15 -4.18 -10.75
CA ASP A 191 -19.97 -2.71 -10.68
C ASP A 191 -20.85 -2.04 -9.60
N SER A 192 -21.98 -2.67 -9.25
CA SER A 192 -22.91 -2.20 -8.22
C SER A 192 -22.28 -2.16 -6.81
N GLN A 193 -21.19 -2.90 -6.61
CA GLN A 193 -20.48 -3.02 -5.34
C GLN A 193 -19.45 -1.90 -5.12
N ALA A 194 -19.06 -1.17 -6.18
CA ALA A 194 -17.99 -0.16 -6.12
C ALA A 194 -18.25 0.93 -5.08
N GLU A 195 -19.50 1.39 -4.93
CA GLU A 195 -19.84 2.42 -3.92
C GLU A 195 -19.55 1.94 -2.49
N GLN A 196 -19.85 0.67 -2.19
CA GLN A 196 -19.62 0.10 -0.86
C GLN A 196 -18.13 -0.14 -0.60
N TRP A 197 -17.43 -0.66 -1.61
CA TRP A 197 -15.98 -0.80 -1.58
C TRP A 197 -15.28 0.52 -1.28
N ASP A 198 -15.54 1.53 -2.11
CA ASP A 198 -14.95 2.86 -2.00
C ASP A 198 -15.24 3.47 -0.64
N LYS A 199 -16.47 3.29 -0.14
CA LYS A 199 -16.85 3.79 1.17
C LYS A 199 -15.99 3.18 2.29
N TRP A 200 -15.91 1.85 2.37
CA TRP A 200 -15.19 1.21 3.48
C TRP A 200 -13.68 1.35 3.35
N ALA A 201 -13.14 1.23 2.14
CA ALA A 201 -11.73 1.47 1.88
C ALA A 201 -11.33 2.89 2.30
N LYS A 202 -12.15 3.89 1.95
CA LYS A 202 -11.91 5.30 2.30
C LYS A 202 -12.04 5.56 3.79
N ASP A 203 -13.08 5.03 4.44
CA ASP A 203 -13.30 5.24 5.87
C ASP A 203 -12.14 4.65 6.69
N GLY A 204 -11.67 3.45 6.32
CA GLY A 204 -10.49 2.82 6.93
C GLY A 204 -9.19 3.60 6.69
N GLN A 205 -8.93 3.97 5.44
CA GLN A 205 -7.77 4.77 5.03
C GLN A 205 -7.70 6.09 5.80
N GLN A 206 -8.80 6.85 5.83
CA GLN A 206 -8.87 8.16 6.49
C GLN A 206 -8.76 8.04 8.01
N ALA A 207 -9.32 6.99 8.62
CA ALA A 207 -9.17 6.73 10.04
C ALA A 207 -7.70 6.48 10.41
N MET A 208 -6.98 5.69 9.60
CA MET A 208 -5.55 5.44 9.80
C MET A 208 -4.71 6.71 9.61
N THR A 209 -4.99 7.53 8.59
CA THR A 209 -4.37 8.86 8.44
C THR A 209 -4.58 9.74 9.68
N ASN A 210 -5.81 9.83 10.18
CA ASN A 210 -6.10 10.66 11.35
C ASN A 210 -5.47 10.10 12.64
N MET A 211 -5.31 8.78 12.73
CA MET A 211 -4.67 8.11 13.85
C MET A 211 -3.20 8.50 14.02
N ILE A 212 -2.47 8.77 12.93
CA ILE A 212 -1.07 9.22 12.97
C ILE A 212 -0.92 10.44 13.88
N GLY A 213 -1.74 11.48 13.64
CA GLY A 213 -1.76 12.70 14.43
C GLY A 213 -2.16 12.44 15.89
N ALA A 214 -3.20 11.64 16.10
CA ALA A 214 -3.67 11.29 17.45
C ALA A 214 -2.60 10.54 18.27
N ILE A 215 -1.84 9.64 17.65
CA ILE A 215 -0.71 8.95 18.30
C ILE A 215 0.39 9.94 18.69
N LYS A 216 0.75 10.86 17.78
CA LYS A 216 1.75 11.91 18.05
C LYS A 216 1.33 12.79 19.24
N GLU A 217 0.06 13.16 19.30
CA GLU A 217 -0.54 13.96 20.39
C GLU A 217 -0.79 13.14 21.67
N LYS A 218 -0.69 11.81 21.60
CA LYS A 218 -1.05 10.87 22.68
C LYS A 218 -2.52 11.00 23.11
N ASP A 219 -3.38 11.40 22.19
CA ASP A 219 -4.81 11.55 22.42
C ASP A 219 -5.50 10.18 22.37
N LYS A 220 -5.55 9.52 23.54
CA LYS A 220 -6.11 8.17 23.66
C LYS A 220 -7.56 8.05 23.20
N ALA A 221 -8.35 9.11 23.35
CA ALA A 221 -9.75 9.09 22.96
C ALA A 221 -9.86 9.02 21.43
N LYS A 222 -9.14 9.90 20.73
CA LYS A 222 -9.08 9.89 19.26
C LYS A 222 -8.45 8.62 18.71
N ILE A 223 -7.37 8.12 19.33
CA ILE A 223 -6.74 6.86 18.87
C ILE A 223 -7.77 5.72 18.97
N ALA A 224 -8.50 5.60 20.08
CA ALA A 224 -9.52 4.56 20.24
C ALA A 224 -10.69 4.74 19.27
N GLU A 225 -11.12 5.98 19.01
CA GLU A 225 -12.15 6.32 18.02
C GLU A 225 -11.74 5.89 16.61
N PHE A 226 -10.58 6.35 16.14
CA PHE A 226 -10.10 6.02 14.79
C PHE A 226 -9.82 4.52 14.64
N TYR A 227 -9.35 3.86 15.69
CA TYR A 227 -9.15 2.42 15.65
C TYR A 227 -10.47 1.67 15.49
N LYS A 228 -11.52 2.11 16.20
CA LYS A 228 -12.87 1.54 16.06
C LYS A 228 -13.42 1.76 14.65
N ILE A 229 -13.25 2.96 14.08
CA ILE A 229 -13.72 3.27 12.71
C ILE A 229 -13.01 2.37 11.70
N SER A 230 -11.68 2.24 11.82
CA SER A 230 -10.92 1.38 10.91
C SER A 230 -11.33 -0.09 11.02
N ASN A 231 -11.41 -0.64 12.24
CA ASN A 231 -11.84 -2.03 12.42
C ASN A 231 -13.25 -2.27 11.90
N HIS A 232 -14.19 -1.36 12.18
CA HIS A 232 -15.54 -1.47 11.63
C HIS A 232 -15.51 -1.49 10.09
N SER A 233 -14.66 -0.67 9.46
CA SER A 233 -14.53 -0.66 8.00
C SER A 233 -13.95 -1.99 7.47
N CYS A 234 -12.94 -2.56 8.14
CA CYS A 234 -12.41 -3.88 7.82
C CYS A 234 -13.47 -4.98 7.97
N ASP A 235 -14.22 -4.98 9.08
CA ASP A 235 -15.26 -5.98 9.35
C ASP A 235 -16.36 -5.92 8.29
N GLN A 236 -16.88 -4.73 7.98
CA GLN A 236 -17.93 -4.57 6.96
C GLN A 236 -17.44 -4.91 5.55
N CYS A 237 -16.20 -4.55 5.21
CA CYS A 237 -15.59 -4.93 3.93
C CYS A 237 -15.50 -6.47 3.82
N HIS A 238 -15.00 -7.14 4.86
CA HIS A 238 -14.90 -8.60 4.87
C HIS A 238 -16.26 -9.30 4.83
N GLU A 239 -17.30 -8.76 5.47
CA GLU A 239 -18.65 -9.33 5.43
C GLU A 239 -19.22 -9.43 4.00
N VAL A 240 -18.76 -8.59 3.07
CA VAL A 240 -19.26 -8.53 1.69
C VAL A 240 -18.26 -9.10 0.68
N PHE A 241 -16.98 -8.79 0.82
CA PHE A 241 -15.97 -9.05 -0.21
C PHE A 241 -15.01 -10.19 0.09
N ARG A 242 -15.03 -10.74 1.32
CA ARG A 242 -14.23 -11.92 1.64
C ARG A 242 -15.08 -13.16 1.40
N ALA A 243 -14.82 -13.85 0.30
CA ALA A 243 -15.39 -15.18 0.09
C ALA A 243 -14.95 -16.14 1.22
N GLU A 244 -15.89 -16.96 1.71
CA GLU A 244 -15.62 -18.07 2.64
C GLU A 244 -14.74 -19.17 2.02
#